data_AF-A0A7K3B776-F1
#
_entry.id   AF-A0A7K3B776-F1
#
_cell.length_a   1.000
_cell.length_b   1.000
_cell.length_c   1.000
_cell.angle_alpha   90.00
_cell.angle_beta   90.00
_cell.angle_gamma   90.00
#
_symmetry.space_group_name_H-M   'P 1'
#
loop_
_entity.id
_entity.type
_entity.pdbx_description
1 polymer ?
#
loop_
_entity_poly.entity_id
_entity_poly.type
_entity_poly.pdbx_seq_one_letter_code
_entity_poly.pdbx_strand_id
1 'polypeptide(L)'
;MSLISVLARAEAMATGRATPLATVRHRHLSDRPLVLVPLTTAGEVGAPLGALVGTDRDEPRLLAVPQPRDRDLRFAFLAELAQVVLPYLESYADDTETEPATRNREESEVCADAPQIVVANTPAMEYVRLLGRSTRFRRTAEDDPDEPHPVPARVPLLGRWLTHYGERARTPGSALLLSATELLSRHWATGQSNLEDQHLGALLAWIEPPEGMAGIEAARRAESHRGPDGLLVFPPAGPATDPVFDNTVLAPATARHDAGITGAGEEIARLLAGQMRPTWDAVWRSMDLLRELPEGSHVADRWKRDRWSYTSHRDRVRAGEPPQPRRDDAVSAAQKLAGRETAQVRLEAQEALDDPLVMAGRRLAGEAFAGRVDRVEMAMSEGKVPKPRPLVTVLTQDRPHLDEDAKLYRALPDGRTQQARFVEWAGSGALLLRVVNGMGRGKVPDPGTVPEEGDEVCWTLFEHAPRGGAGLPEPEDTPWTHGGPPVAAAAATATADTPAAAVALAESPDPATTEDYL
;
A
#
# COMPACT_ATOMS: atom_id res chain seq x y z
N MET A 1 -15.72 -8.27 -8.27
CA MET A 1 -15.03 -9.58 -8.28
C MET A 1 -15.07 -10.12 -9.70
N SER A 2 -13.95 -10.64 -10.22
CA SER A 2 -13.92 -11.29 -11.53
C SER A 2 -14.57 -12.67 -11.47
N LEU A 3 -14.93 -13.24 -12.62
CA LEU A 3 -15.44 -14.62 -12.72
C LEU A 3 -14.43 -15.64 -12.16
N ILE A 4 -13.12 -15.43 -12.39
CA ILE A 4 -12.06 -16.27 -11.83
C ILE A 4 -12.08 -16.24 -10.31
N SER A 5 -12.20 -15.05 -9.70
CA SER A 5 -12.26 -14.96 -8.24
C SER A 5 -13.48 -15.71 -7.68
N VAL A 6 -14.63 -15.64 -8.35
CA VAL A 6 -15.83 -16.37 -7.92
C VAL A 6 -15.63 -17.88 -8.03
N LEU A 7 -15.08 -18.35 -9.15
CA LEU A 7 -14.78 -19.77 -9.35
C LEU A 7 -13.76 -20.27 -8.31
N ALA A 8 -12.66 -19.55 -8.12
CA ALA A 8 -11.61 -19.91 -7.18
C ALA A 8 -12.14 -20.02 -5.73
N ARG A 9 -13.07 -19.14 -5.33
CA ARG A 9 -13.76 -19.25 -4.03
C ARG A 9 -14.66 -20.47 -3.92
N ALA A 10 -15.40 -20.79 -4.98
CA ALA A 10 -16.24 -22.00 -5.01
C ALA A 10 -15.38 -23.28 -4.96
N GLU A 11 -14.26 -23.30 -5.69
CA GLU A 11 -13.27 -24.38 -5.64
C GLU A 11 -12.63 -24.48 -4.26
N ALA A 12 -12.31 -23.35 -3.63
CA ALA A 12 -11.74 -23.34 -2.29
C ALA A 12 -12.70 -24.00 -1.30
N MET A 13 -13.98 -23.64 -1.35
CA MET A 13 -15.01 -24.25 -0.53
C MET A 13 -15.17 -25.76 -0.81
N ALA A 14 -15.16 -26.16 -2.08
CA ALA A 14 -15.33 -27.56 -2.48
C ALA A 14 -14.14 -28.45 -2.09
N THR A 15 -12.92 -27.92 -2.16
CA THR A 15 -11.68 -28.65 -1.86
C THR A 15 -11.25 -28.52 -0.40
N GLY A 16 -11.82 -27.56 0.34
CA GLY A 16 -11.44 -27.26 1.71
C GLY A 16 -10.06 -26.64 1.85
N ARG A 17 -9.55 -25.95 0.82
CA ARG A 17 -8.24 -25.26 0.85
C ARG A 17 -8.30 -24.00 0.00
N ALA A 18 -7.51 -22.98 0.31
CA ALA A 18 -7.46 -21.77 -0.50
C ALA A 18 -6.96 -22.07 -1.94
N THR A 19 -7.56 -21.43 -2.93
CA THR A 19 -7.19 -21.54 -4.34
C THR A 19 -6.33 -20.37 -4.74
N PRO A 20 -5.17 -20.58 -5.40
CA PRO A 20 -4.34 -19.48 -5.91
C PRO A 20 -5.10 -18.57 -6.88
N LEU A 21 -4.97 -17.27 -6.70
CA LEU A 21 -5.46 -16.21 -7.60
C LEU A 21 -4.33 -15.59 -8.45
N ALA A 22 -3.08 -15.82 -8.04
CA ALA A 22 -1.89 -15.29 -8.68
C ALA A 22 -0.81 -16.38 -8.75
N THR A 23 0.04 -16.30 -9.77
CA THR A 23 1.19 -17.21 -9.98
C THR A 23 2.52 -16.55 -9.64
N VAL A 24 2.54 -15.23 -9.50
CA VAL A 24 3.72 -14.44 -9.13
C VAL A 24 3.37 -13.52 -7.96
N ARG A 25 4.37 -13.09 -7.18
CA ARG A 25 4.19 -12.02 -6.20
C ARG A 25 4.19 -10.67 -6.90
N HIS A 26 3.17 -9.85 -6.62
CA HIS A 26 2.98 -8.54 -7.26
C HIS A 26 3.51 -7.35 -6.44
N ARG A 27 4.13 -7.63 -5.30
CA ARG A 27 4.72 -6.63 -4.39
C ARG A 27 6.16 -7.00 -4.08
N HIS A 28 6.98 -5.97 -3.94
CA HIS A 28 8.33 -6.12 -3.43
C HIS A 28 8.25 -6.52 -1.96
N LEU A 29 9.06 -7.49 -1.55
CA LEU A 29 9.23 -7.89 -0.17
C LEU A 29 10.70 -7.73 0.17
N SER A 30 11.00 -6.80 1.09
CA SER A 30 12.36 -6.60 1.57
C SER A 30 12.85 -7.88 2.26
N ASP A 31 14.15 -8.13 2.21
CA ASP A 31 14.77 -9.21 2.99
C ASP A 31 14.74 -8.92 4.49
N ARG A 32 14.73 -7.64 4.87
CA ARG A 32 14.73 -7.18 6.26
C ARG A 32 13.56 -6.20 6.53
N PRO A 33 12.30 -6.65 6.44
CA PRO A 33 11.16 -5.79 6.72
C PRO A 33 11.06 -5.49 8.23
N LEU A 34 10.57 -4.30 8.58
CA LEU A 34 10.17 -3.99 9.95
C LEU A 34 8.73 -4.41 10.17
N VAL A 35 8.52 -5.46 10.97
CA VAL A 35 7.18 -5.88 11.37
C VAL A 35 6.72 -5.01 12.55
N LEU A 36 5.47 -4.55 12.49
CA LEU A 36 4.80 -3.80 13.55
C LEU A 36 3.42 -4.40 13.82
N VAL A 37 3.23 -4.92 15.03
CA VAL A 37 1.95 -5.44 15.53
C VAL A 37 1.48 -4.53 16.66
N PRO A 38 0.64 -3.51 16.39
CA PRO A 38 0.16 -2.60 17.40
C PRO A 38 -1.12 -3.11 18.07
N LEU A 39 -1.32 -2.76 19.34
CA LEU A 39 -2.58 -2.86 20.06
C LEU A 39 -3.01 -1.49 20.60
N THR A 40 -4.32 -1.25 20.59
CA THR A 40 -4.96 -0.05 21.12
C THR A 40 -5.93 -0.41 22.23
N THR A 41 -6.16 0.55 23.12
CA THR A 41 -7.09 0.39 24.23
C THR A 41 -8.53 0.39 23.72
N ALA A 42 -9.33 -0.57 24.17
CA ALA A 42 -10.76 -0.61 23.85
C ALA A 42 -11.48 0.66 24.34
N GLY A 43 -12.31 1.26 23.48
CA GLY A 43 -13.12 2.42 23.81
C GLY A 43 -12.39 3.77 23.82
N GLU A 44 -11.06 3.80 23.60
CA GLU A 44 -10.31 5.05 23.47
C GLU A 44 -9.55 5.10 22.14
N VAL A 45 -10.06 5.91 21.21
CA VAL A 45 -9.52 6.01 19.86
C VAL A 45 -8.06 6.47 19.89
N GLY A 46 -7.17 5.62 19.39
CA GLY A 46 -5.76 5.95 19.20
C GLY A 46 -4.86 5.78 20.43
N ALA A 47 -5.40 5.43 21.61
CA ALA A 47 -4.60 5.22 22.80
C ALA A 47 -3.78 3.91 22.69
N PRO A 48 -2.43 3.99 22.63
CA PRO A 48 -1.60 2.79 22.53
C PRO A 48 -1.74 1.94 23.79
N LEU A 49 -1.90 0.64 23.58
CA LEU A 49 -1.84 -0.37 24.65
C LEU A 49 -0.48 -1.09 24.64
N GLY A 50 0.04 -1.38 23.45
CA GLY A 50 1.37 -1.96 23.27
C GLY A 50 1.69 -2.21 21.80
N ALA A 51 2.92 -2.66 21.54
CA ALA A 51 3.34 -3.11 20.22
C ALA A 51 4.45 -4.16 20.31
N LEU A 52 4.43 -5.14 19.39
CA LEU A 52 5.65 -5.84 19.01
C LEU A 52 6.21 -5.18 17.75
N VAL A 53 7.51 -4.86 17.77
CA VAL A 53 8.20 -4.20 16.67
C VAL A 53 9.61 -4.75 16.48
N GLY A 54 10.04 -4.95 15.24
CA GLY A 54 11.40 -5.41 14.95
C GLY A 54 11.59 -5.97 13.55
N THR A 55 12.84 -6.30 13.21
CA THR A 55 13.20 -6.94 11.94
C THR A 55 13.62 -8.40 12.09
N ASP A 56 13.77 -8.88 13.33
CA ASP A 56 14.14 -10.26 13.63
C ASP A 56 12.90 -11.04 14.09
N ARG A 57 12.60 -12.14 13.41
CA ARG A 57 11.44 -12.99 13.69
C ARG A 57 11.46 -13.55 15.10
N ASP A 58 12.63 -13.92 15.62
CA ASP A 58 12.75 -14.64 16.88
C ASP A 58 12.91 -13.69 18.07
N GLU A 59 13.31 -12.44 17.81
CA GLU A 59 13.60 -11.41 18.83
C GLU A 59 12.76 -10.12 18.63
N PRO A 60 11.42 -10.17 18.73
CA PRO A 60 10.61 -8.95 18.68
C PRO A 60 10.86 -8.07 19.91
N ARG A 61 10.94 -6.74 19.71
CA ARG A 61 10.93 -5.78 20.82
C ARG A 61 9.50 -5.49 21.25
N LEU A 62 9.22 -5.73 22.53
CA LEU A 62 7.95 -5.41 23.17
C LEU A 62 7.96 -3.98 23.72
N LEU A 63 6.93 -3.22 23.36
CA LEU A 63 6.58 -1.94 23.96
C LEU A 63 5.21 -2.08 24.64
N ALA A 64 5.09 -1.68 25.90
CA ALA A 64 3.86 -1.85 26.69
C ALA A 64 3.47 -0.55 27.40
N VAL A 65 2.17 -0.25 27.40
CA VAL A 65 1.61 0.90 28.11
C VAL A 65 0.76 0.39 29.26
N PRO A 66 1.28 0.32 30.50
CA PRO A 66 0.58 -0.34 31.59
C PRO A 66 -0.67 0.40 32.05
N GLN A 67 -0.70 1.73 31.89
CA GLN A 67 -1.89 2.55 32.09
C GLN A 67 -2.11 3.44 30.86
N PRO A 68 -2.92 2.98 29.89
CA PRO A 68 -3.15 3.74 28.66
C PRO A 68 -3.82 5.07 28.89
N ARG A 69 -4.44 5.37 30.04
CA ARG A 69 -5.00 6.69 30.37
C ARG A 69 -3.96 7.72 30.77
N ASP A 70 -2.76 7.28 31.11
CA ASP A 70 -1.66 8.15 31.48
C ASP A 70 -0.98 8.72 30.24
N ARG A 71 -0.96 10.05 30.13
CA ARG A 71 -0.38 10.77 29.01
C ARG A 71 1.14 10.57 28.90
N ASP A 72 1.83 10.56 30.04
CA ASP A 72 3.28 10.47 30.06
C ASP A 72 3.72 9.08 29.60
N LEU A 73 2.98 8.04 29.98
CA LEU A 73 3.20 6.68 29.48
C LEU A 73 2.91 6.55 27.98
N ARG A 74 1.88 7.24 27.44
CA ARG A 74 1.64 7.28 25.98
C ARG A 74 2.81 7.93 25.25
N PHE A 75 3.35 9.03 25.77
CA PHE A 75 4.49 9.71 25.15
C PHE A 75 5.78 8.92 25.30
N ALA A 76 5.99 8.24 26.43
CA ALA A 76 7.09 7.29 26.59
C ALA A 76 7.03 6.18 25.54
N PHE A 77 5.85 5.57 25.33
CA PHE A 77 5.64 4.58 24.26
C PHE A 77 6.01 5.11 22.88
N LEU A 78 5.55 6.31 22.52
CA LEU A 78 5.89 6.92 21.22
C LEU A 78 7.39 7.20 21.10
N ALA A 79 8.03 7.60 22.19
CA ALA A 79 9.45 7.86 22.23
C ALA A 79 10.26 6.56 22.10
N GLU A 80 9.80 5.45 22.68
CA GLU A 80 10.41 4.12 22.51
C GLU A 80 10.17 3.55 21.12
N LEU A 81 8.97 3.71 20.56
CA LEU A 81 8.67 3.34 19.19
C LEU A 81 9.59 4.09 18.22
N ALA A 82 9.80 5.39 18.43
CA ALA A 82 10.73 6.19 17.64
C ALA A 82 12.18 5.68 17.74
N GLN A 83 12.61 5.20 18.90
CA GLN A 83 13.95 4.61 19.07
C GLN A 83 14.14 3.31 18.29
N VAL A 84 13.07 2.61 17.91
CA VAL A 84 13.18 1.39 17.09
C VAL A 84 13.04 1.73 15.61
N VAL A 85 12.02 2.52 15.27
CA VAL A 85 11.64 2.78 13.88
C VAL A 85 12.63 3.71 13.20
N LEU A 86 13.04 4.82 13.85
CA LEU A 86 13.90 5.81 13.19
C LEU A 86 15.27 5.26 12.80
N PRO A 87 16.01 4.53 13.66
CA PRO A 87 17.29 3.95 13.24
C PRO A 87 17.15 2.98 12.08
N TYR A 88 16.04 2.22 12.03
CA TYR A 88 15.75 1.37 10.87
C TYR A 88 15.52 2.20 9.60
N LEU A 89 14.71 3.26 9.66
CA LEU A 89 14.49 4.14 8.51
C LEU A 89 15.78 4.83 8.06
N GLU A 90 16.60 5.30 9.00
CA GLU A 90 17.86 6.01 8.74
C GLU A 90 18.94 5.09 8.17
N SER A 91 18.89 3.78 8.46
CA SER A 91 19.87 2.81 7.95
C SER A 91 19.89 2.69 6.41
N TYR A 92 18.85 3.15 5.73
CA TYR A 92 18.76 3.19 4.26
C TYR A 92 19.10 4.57 3.67
N ALA A 93 19.36 5.58 4.50
CA ALA A 93 19.37 6.96 4.06
C ALA A 93 20.70 7.38 3.39
N ASP A 94 21.80 6.74 3.75
CA ASP A 94 23.16 7.09 3.30
C ASP A 94 23.69 6.20 2.17
N ASP A 95 23.11 5.02 1.96
CA ASP A 95 23.47 4.17 0.83
C ASP A 95 22.73 4.66 -0.42
N THR A 96 23.47 5.22 -1.37
CA THR A 96 22.91 5.91 -2.53
C THR A 96 23.53 5.46 -3.84
N GLU A 97 22.74 5.56 -4.90
CA GLU A 97 23.11 5.26 -6.27
C GLU A 97 22.82 6.47 -7.15
N THR A 98 23.65 6.68 -8.15
CA THR A 98 23.45 7.74 -9.15
C THR A 98 22.52 7.25 -10.24
N GLU A 99 21.36 7.87 -10.34
CA GLU A 99 20.42 7.64 -11.44
C GLU A 99 20.75 8.59 -12.61
N PRO A 100 21.02 8.05 -13.81
CA PRO A 100 21.50 8.87 -14.91
C PRO A 100 20.43 9.86 -15.37
N ALA A 101 20.91 10.98 -15.92
CA ALA A 101 20.05 11.96 -16.55
C ALA A 101 19.24 11.32 -17.69
N THR A 102 17.96 11.68 -17.76
CA THR A 102 17.09 11.40 -18.88
C THR A 102 16.77 12.70 -19.60
N ARG A 103 16.08 12.64 -20.75
CA ARG A 103 15.67 13.85 -21.48
C ARG A 103 14.88 14.87 -20.62
N ASN A 104 14.20 14.40 -19.58
CA ASN A 104 13.29 15.21 -18.76
C ASN A 104 13.69 15.25 -17.27
N ARG A 105 14.84 14.69 -16.90
CA ARG A 105 15.29 14.63 -15.50
C ARG A 105 16.80 14.68 -15.46
N GLU A 106 17.36 15.54 -14.65
CA GLU A 106 18.80 15.61 -14.42
C GLU A 106 19.31 14.35 -13.72
N GLU A 107 20.62 14.20 -13.66
CA GLU A 107 21.25 13.19 -12.81
C GLU A 107 20.85 13.46 -11.35
N SER A 108 20.52 12.41 -10.61
CA SER A 108 20.11 12.56 -9.22
C SER A 108 20.59 11.39 -8.37
N GLU A 109 20.91 11.70 -7.13
CA GLU A 109 21.24 10.72 -6.11
C GLU A 109 19.96 10.13 -5.50
N VAL A 110 19.85 8.81 -5.52
CA VAL A 110 18.68 8.07 -5.01
C VAL A 110 19.15 7.02 -4.01
N CYS A 111 18.40 6.79 -2.94
CA CYS A 111 18.71 5.70 -2.02
C CYS A 111 18.79 4.36 -2.79
N ALA A 112 19.82 3.56 -2.52
CA ALA A 112 20.03 2.25 -3.13
C ALA A 112 18.84 1.31 -2.86
N ASP A 113 18.21 1.47 -1.70
CA ASP A 113 16.99 0.75 -1.33
C ASP A 113 16.07 1.62 -0.45
N ALA A 114 14.92 1.09 -0.01
CA ALA A 114 14.01 1.77 0.89
C ALA A 114 13.50 0.87 2.03
N PRO A 115 13.29 1.41 3.24
CA PRO A 115 12.78 0.62 4.36
C PRO A 115 11.32 0.21 4.11
N GLN A 116 11.01 -1.06 4.35
CA GLN A 116 9.64 -1.58 4.30
C GLN A 116 9.08 -1.82 5.71
N ILE A 117 7.82 -1.44 5.94
CA ILE A 117 7.06 -1.73 7.16
C ILE A 117 5.92 -2.69 6.82
N VAL A 118 5.75 -3.74 7.61
CA VAL A 118 4.68 -4.73 7.45
C VAL A 118 3.83 -4.81 8.71
N VAL A 119 2.53 -4.72 8.55
CA VAL A 119 1.53 -4.87 9.62
C VAL A 119 0.62 -6.06 9.33
N ALA A 120 -0.11 -6.51 10.34
CA ALA A 120 -0.96 -7.70 10.20
C ALA A 120 -2.17 -7.48 9.26
N ASN A 121 -2.84 -6.33 9.37
CA ASN A 121 -4.09 -6.07 8.67
C ASN A 121 -4.28 -4.57 8.36
N THR A 122 -5.34 -4.25 7.60
CA THR A 122 -5.68 -2.86 7.24
C THR A 122 -5.97 -1.96 8.46
N PRO A 123 -6.69 -2.41 9.50
CA PRO A 123 -6.84 -1.62 10.74
C PRO A 123 -5.52 -1.22 11.41
N ALA A 124 -4.51 -2.11 11.44
CA ALA A 124 -3.19 -1.78 11.97
C ALA A 124 -2.46 -0.75 11.08
N MET A 125 -2.65 -0.82 9.76
CA MET A 125 -2.14 0.19 8.83
C MET A 125 -2.77 1.56 9.07
N GLU A 126 -4.08 1.62 9.30
CA GLU A 126 -4.78 2.86 9.67
C GLU A 126 -4.31 3.40 11.02
N TYR A 127 -3.95 2.52 11.95
CA TYR A 127 -3.33 2.96 13.21
C TYR A 127 -1.97 3.60 12.99
N VAL A 128 -1.11 3.06 12.13
CA VAL A 128 0.16 3.70 11.74
C VAL A 128 -0.08 5.11 11.15
N ARG A 129 -1.10 5.24 10.29
CA ARG A 129 -1.52 6.54 9.74
C ARG A 129 -1.98 7.51 10.83
N LEU A 130 -2.75 7.03 11.80
CA LEU A 130 -3.19 7.82 12.95
C LEU A 130 -2.00 8.30 13.79
N LEU A 131 -1.02 7.42 14.07
CA LEU A 131 0.20 7.78 14.79
C LEU A 131 0.99 8.86 14.06
N GLY A 132 1.18 8.72 12.74
CA GLY A 132 1.82 9.75 11.93
C GLY A 132 1.12 11.10 12.06
N ARG A 133 -0.21 11.09 11.95
CA ARG A 133 -0.98 12.32 12.02
C ARG A 133 -0.93 13.00 13.39
N SER A 134 -1.02 12.22 14.47
CA SER A 134 -1.14 12.73 15.84
C SER A 134 0.18 13.17 16.48
N THR A 135 1.32 12.80 15.89
CA THR A 135 2.65 13.05 16.45
C THR A 135 3.47 14.08 15.69
N ARG A 136 3.27 14.27 14.37
CA ARG A 136 4.14 15.11 13.51
C ARG A 136 4.24 16.60 13.87
N PHE A 137 3.29 17.10 14.67
CA PHE A 137 3.22 18.49 15.12
C PHE A 137 3.38 18.66 16.65
N ARG A 138 3.80 17.60 17.35
CA ARG A 138 4.06 17.70 18.79
C ARG A 138 5.25 18.61 19.04
N ARG A 139 5.11 19.53 19.99
CA ARG A 139 6.17 20.46 20.38
C ARG A 139 7.19 19.75 21.26
N THR A 140 8.45 20.11 21.07
CA THR A 140 9.55 19.67 21.93
C THR A 140 9.87 20.78 22.93
N ALA A 141 10.59 20.43 24.00
CA ALA A 141 11.07 21.41 24.97
C ALA A 141 12.08 22.40 24.35
N GLU A 142 12.72 22.02 23.23
CA GLU A 142 13.64 22.88 22.49
C GLU A 142 12.88 23.91 21.64
N ASP A 143 11.74 23.51 21.07
CA ASP A 143 10.90 24.40 20.25
C ASP A 143 10.13 25.41 21.11
N ASP A 144 9.62 24.96 22.26
CA ASP A 144 8.78 25.75 23.16
C ASP A 144 9.05 25.31 24.61
N PRO A 145 9.91 26.03 25.35
CA PRO A 145 10.23 25.72 26.74
C PRO A 145 9.03 25.79 27.69
N ASP A 146 7.98 26.52 27.32
CA ASP A 146 6.76 26.69 28.12
C ASP A 146 5.66 25.68 27.74
N GLU A 147 5.90 24.79 26.77
CA GLU A 147 4.96 23.72 26.40
C GLU A 147 4.67 22.84 27.64
N PRO A 148 3.40 22.71 28.08
CA PRO A 148 3.07 21.95 29.28
C PRO A 148 3.43 20.46 29.20
N HIS A 149 3.46 19.88 28.00
CA HIS A 149 3.77 18.47 27.80
C HIS A 149 4.70 18.25 26.60
N PRO A 150 5.99 18.62 26.72
CA PRO A 150 6.93 18.52 25.61
C PRO A 150 7.27 17.04 25.37
N VAL A 151 7.43 16.68 24.10
CA VAL A 151 7.90 15.34 23.72
C VAL A 151 9.35 15.38 23.24
N PRO A 152 10.10 14.26 23.32
CA PRO A 152 11.43 14.19 22.70
C PRO A 152 11.37 14.45 21.19
N ALA A 153 12.38 15.12 20.62
CA ALA A 153 12.42 15.50 19.19
C ALA A 153 12.23 14.34 18.19
N ARG A 154 12.57 13.12 18.60
CA ARG A 154 12.32 11.89 17.83
C ARG A 154 10.84 11.59 17.61
N VAL A 155 9.94 12.05 18.48
CA VAL A 155 8.49 11.80 18.37
C VAL A 155 7.86 12.53 17.17
N PRO A 156 8.01 13.87 17.01
CA PRO A 156 7.52 14.54 15.81
C PRO A 156 8.23 14.07 14.54
N LEU A 157 9.52 13.72 14.60
CA LEU A 157 10.24 13.13 13.47
C LEU A 157 9.64 11.78 13.04
N LEU A 158 9.35 10.88 13.99
CA LEU A 158 8.59 9.65 13.73
C LEU A 158 7.25 9.97 13.07
N GLY A 159 6.54 10.97 13.57
CA GLY A 159 5.27 11.40 13.00
C GLY A 159 5.34 11.80 11.53
N ARG A 160 6.40 12.53 11.14
CA ARG A 160 6.65 12.92 9.74
C ARG A 160 6.86 11.69 8.85
N TRP A 161 7.66 10.73 9.31
CA TRP A 161 7.92 9.48 8.59
C TRP A 161 6.66 8.61 8.46
N LEU A 162 5.95 8.35 9.57
CA LEU A 162 4.74 7.55 9.53
C LEU A 162 3.62 8.22 8.71
N THR A 163 3.59 9.56 8.64
CA THR A 163 2.72 10.29 7.72
C THR A 163 3.07 9.99 6.27
N HIS A 164 4.36 9.99 5.91
CA HIS A 164 4.79 9.61 4.56
C HIS A 164 4.40 8.16 4.21
N TYR A 165 4.75 7.20 5.06
CA TYR A 165 4.40 5.79 4.85
C TYR A 165 2.87 5.59 4.76
N GLY A 166 2.13 6.31 5.58
CA GLY A 166 0.67 6.34 5.54
C GLY A 166 0.09 6.87 4.23
N GLU A 167 0.67 7.93 3.66
CA GLU A 167 0.30 8.44 2.33
C GLU A 167 0.65 7.46 1.22
N ARG A 168 1.78 6.76 1.37
CA ARG A 168 2.27 5.77 0.42
C ARG A 168 1.46 4.48 0.44
N ALA A 169 0.93 4.06 1.58
CA ALA A 169 0.00 2.94 1.66
C ALA A 169 -1.27 3.16 0.81
N ARG A 170 -1.71 4.42 0.64
CA ARG A 170 -2.84 4.78 -0.24
C ARG A 170 -2.50 4.84 -1.72
N THR A 171 -1.23 4.63 -2.09
CA THR A 171 -0.80 4.65 -3.50
C THR A 171 -0.81 3.22 -4.03
N PRO A 172 -1.65 2.89 -5.02
CA PRO A 172 -1.69 1.55 -5.60
C PRO A 172 -0.32 1.10 -6.09
N GLY A 173 0.07 -0.11 -5.71
CA GLY A 173 1.34 -0.72 -6.11
C GLY A 173 2.54 -0.35 -5.24
N SER A 174 2.38 0.61 -4.31
CA SER A 174 3.38 0.91 -3.29
C SER A 174 3.60 -0.30 -2.38
N ALA A 175 4.86 -0.49 -1.97
CA ALA A 175 5.31 -1.54 -1.09
C ALA A 175 6.01 -1.00 0.18
N LEU A 176 5.94 0.30 0.47
CA LEU A 176 6.59 0.87 1.67
C LEU A 176 5.90 0.48 2.98
N LEU A 177 4.56 0.46 3.00
CA LEU A 177 3.75 0.02 4.13
C LEU A 177 2.73 -1.00 3.64
N LEU A 178 2.83 -2.25 4.11
CA LEU A 178 2.04 -3.38 3.63
C LEU A 178 1.22 -4.02 4.76
N SER A 179 0.04 -4.52 4.40
CA SER A 179 -0.81 -5.36 5.26
C SER A 179 -0.70 -6.82 4.83
N ALA A 180 -0.44 -7.73 5.76
CA ALA A 180 -0.37 -9.16 5.48
C ALA A 180 -1.71 -9.70 4.93
N THR A 181 -2.86 -9.32 5.51
CA THR A 181 -4.17 -9.75 5.00
C THR A 181 -4.43 -9.29 3.57
N GLU A 182 -4.05 -8.07 3.21
CA GLU A 182 -4.21 -7.55 1.85
C GLU A 182 -3.31 -8.27 0.85
N LEU A 183 -2.06 -8.56 1.23
CA LEU A 183 -1.14 -9.32 0.40
C LEU A 183 -1.65 -10.75 0.16
N LEU A 184 -2.02 -11.47 1.23
CA LEU A 184 -2.50 -12.84 1.11
C LEU A 184 -3.81 -12.92 0.31
N SER A 185 -4.78 -12.05 0.59
CA SER A 185 -6.08 -12.05 -0.12
C SER A 185 -5.96 -11.69 -1.61
N ARG A 186 -4.85 -11.09 -2.03
CA ARG A 186 -4.55 -10.85 -3.45
C ARG A 186 -4.04 -12.10 -4.17
N HIS A 187 -3.44 -13.05 -3.46
CA HIS A 187 -2.79 -14.23 -4.05
C HIS A 187 -3.58 -15.52 -3.81
N TRP A 188 -4.48 -15.55 -2.83
CA TRP A 188 -5.30 -16.72 -2.51
C TRP A 188 -6.77 -16.34 -2.31
N ALA A 189 -7.66 -17.12 -2.91
CA ALA A 189 -9.09 -17.10 -2.66
C ALA A 189 -9.43 -18.14 -1.58
N THR A 190 -10.11 -17.72 -0.53
CA THR A 190 -10.66 -18.61 0.51
C THR A 190 -12.14 -18.90 0.24
N GLY A 191 -12.71 -19.85 0.98
CA GLY A 191 -14.17 -20.01 1.05
C GLY A 191 -14.89 -18.92 1.88
N GLN A 192 -14.16 -17.94 2.43
CA GLN A 192 -14.69 -16.92 3.32
C GLN A 192 -15.09 -15.64 2.55
N SER A 193 -15.82 -14.77 3.25
CA SER A 193 -16.05 -13.40 2.81
C SER A 193 -14.79 -12.53 2.96
N ASN A 194 -14.72 -11.42 2.23
CA ASN A 194 -13.61 -10.46 2.36
C ASN A 194 -13.45 -9.89 3.78
N LEU A 195 -14.55 -9.86 4.56
CA LEU A 195 -14.54 -9.39 5.93
C LEU A 195 -13.86 -10.40 6.85
N GLU A 196 -14.19 -11.68 6.69
CA GLU A 196 -13.58 -12.79 7.44
C GLU A 196 -12.10 -12.96 7.07
N ASP A 197 -11.72 -12.69 5.81
CA ASP A 197 -10.31 -12.68 5.37
C ASP A 197 -9.46 -11.62 6.11
N GLN A 198 -10.06 -10.67 6.85
CA GLN A 198 -9.30 -9.76 7.72
C GLN A 198 -8.80 -10.42 9.01
N HIS A 199 -9.28 -11.62 9.35
CA HIS A 199 -8.74 -12.40 10.46
C HIS A 199 -7.51 -13.18 9.98
N LEU A 200 -6.31 -12.62 10.17
CA LEU A 200 -5.06 -13.16 9.62
C LEU A 200 -4.83 -14.66 9.93
N GLY A 201 -5.13 -15.10 11.16
CA GLY A 201 -5.00 -16.51 11.52
C GLY A 201 -5.99 -17.44 10.77
N ALA A 202 -7.18 -16.94 10.43
CA ALA A 202 -8.19 -17.70 9.71
C ALA A 202 -7.84 -17.78 8.21
N LEU A 203 -7.36 -16.67 7.65
CA LEU A 203 -6.84 -16.60 6.29
C LEU A 203 -5.66 -17.58 6.09
N LEU A 204 -4.69 -17.58 7.00
CA LEU A 204 -3.58 -18.55 6.97
C LEU A 204 -4.06 -20.00 7.11
N ALA A 205 -5.06 -20.24 7.97
CA ALA A 205 -5.66 -21.57 8.14
C ALA A 205 -6.37 -22.09 6.89
N TRP A 206 -6.82 -21.21 5.98
CA TRP A 206 -7.32 -21.60 4.67
C TRP A 206 -6.19 -21.95 3.68
N ILE A 207 -5.09 -21.19 3.70
CA ILE A 207 -3.96 -21.38 2.79
C ILE A 207 -3.17 -22.65 3.16
N GLU A 208 -2.93 -22.82 4.46
CA GLU A 208 -2.21 -23.94 5.05
C GLU A 208 -2.98 -24.55 6.21
N PRO A 209 -4.09 -25.26 5.94
CA PRO A 209 -4.81 -25.95 6.98
C PRO A 209 -3.92 -27.01 7.64
N PRO A 210 -4.03 -27.22 8.96
CA PRO A 210 -3.39 -28.34 9.63
C PRO A 210 -3.74 -29.68 8.97
N GLU A 211 -2.82 -30.64 9.06
CA GLU A 211 -3.02 -31.97 8.49
C GLU A 211 -4.33 -32.61 8.99
N GLY A 212 -5.13 -33.12 8.04
CA GLY A 212 -6.41 -33.76 8.34
C GLY A 212 -7.58 -32.81 8.60
N MET A 213 -7.38 -31.48 8.51
CA MET A 213 -8.43 -30.48 8.74
C MET A 213 -8.76 -29.75 7.44
N ALA A 214 -10.06 -29.49 7.20
CA ALA A 214 -10.47 -28.61 6.11
C ALA A 214 -10.28 -27.13 6.51
N GLY A 215 -10.01 -26.26 5.53
CA GLY A 215 -9.78 -24.83 5.74
C GLY A 215 -10.91 -24.15 6.53
N ILE A 216 -12.17 -24.52 6.30
CA ILE A 216 -13.30 -23.98 7.07
C ILE A 216 -13.27 -24.37 8.55
N GLU A 217 -12.85 -25.60 8.86
CA GLU A 217 -12.72 -26.08 10.25
C GLU A 217 -11.52 -25.42 10.93
N ALA A 218 -10.40 -25.30 10.21
CA ALA A 218 -9.19 -24.67 10.70
C ALA A 218 -9.40 -23.17 10.94
N ALA A 219 -10.08 -22.47 10.03
CA ALA A 219 -10.46 -21.07 10.19
C ALA A 219 -11.40 -20.85 11.39
N ARG A 220 -12.44 -21.68 11.52
CA ARG A 220 -13.35 -21.62 12.68
C ARG A 220 -12.61 -21.85 13.99
N ARG A 221 -11.63 -22.77 14.01
CA ARG A 221 -10.77 -23.00 15.16
C ARG A 221 -9.92 -21.76 15.45
N ALA A 222 -9.32 -21.13 14.44
CA ALA A 222 -8.58 -19.88 14.62
C ALA A 222 -9.44 -18.77 15.22
N GLU A 223 -10.70 -18.63 14.79
CA GLU A 223 -11.59 -17.56 15.25
C GLU A 223 -12.15 -17.76 16.66
N SER A 224 -12.34 -19.01 17.10
CA SER A 224 -13.19 -19.31 18.27
C SER A 224 -12.57 -20.22 19.32
N HIS A 225 -11.45 -20.87 19.02
CA HIS A 225 -10.85 -21.81 19.96
C HIS A 225 -10.26 -21.07 21.16
N ARG A 226 -10.72 -21.45 22.36
CA ARG A 226 -10.27 -20.89 23.63
C ARG A 226 -9.48 -21.93 24.43
N GLY A 227 -8.45 -21.46 25.12
CA GLY A 227 -7.65 -22.26 26.03
C GLY A 227 -8.38 -22.58 27.34
N PRO A 228 -7.75 -23.36 28.24
CA PRO A 228 -8.29 -23.64 29.58
C PRO A 228 -8.51 -22.39 30.45
N ASP A 229 -7.81 -21.30 30.13
CA ASP A 229 -7.94 -19.98 30.73
C ASP A 229 -9.12 -19.17 30.20
N GLY A 230 -9.85 -19.69 29.20
CA GLY A 230 -10.97 -19.01 28.55
C GLY A 230 -10.55 -17.93 27.55
N LEU A 231 -9.25 -17.77 27.27
CA LEU A 231 -8.74 -16.80 26.29
C LEU A 231 -8.64 -17.44 24.90
N LEU A 232 -8.75 -16.62 23.85
CA LEU A 232 -8.53 -17.10 22.48
C LEU A 232 -7.09 -17.59 22.31
N VAL A 233 -6.93 -18.78 21.71
CA VAL A 233 -5.61 -19.32 21.36
C VAL A 233 -4.98 -18.53 20.22
N PHE A 234 -5.83 -18.00 19.32
CA PHE A 234 -5.42 -17.07 18.27
C PHE A 234 -6.17 -15.76 18.49
N PRO A 235 -5.56 -14.81 19.21
CA PRO A 235 -6.16 -13.50 19.42
C PRO A 235 -6.40 -12.76 18.10
N PRO A 236 -7.31 -11.76 18.10
CA PRO A 236 -7.45 -10.86 16.97
C PRO A 236 -6.09 -10.22 16.62
N ALA A 237 -5.83 -10.05 15.32
CA ALA A 237 -4.56 -9.52 14.81
C ALA A 237 -4.30 -8.03 15.12
N GLY A 238 -5.06 -7.44 16.04
CA GLY A 238 -5.00 -6.04 16.38
C GLY A 238 -5.66 -5.12 15.33
N PRO A 239 -5.70 -3.81 15.60
CA PRO A 239 -5.24 -3.17 16.82
C PRO A 239 -6.20 -3.37 18.02
N ALA A 240 -7.43 -3.85 17.78
CA ALA A 240 -8.35 -4.21 18.85
C ALA A 240 -7.99 -5.56 19.50
N THR A 241 -8.33 -5.69 20.78
CA THR A 241 -8.15 -6.89 21.60
C THR A 241 -9.47 -7.67 21.78
N ASP A 242 -9.39 -8.92 22.25
CA ASP A 242 -10.56 -9.72 22.63
C ASP A 242 -11.21 -9.16 23.90
N PRO A 243 -12.54 -8.88 23.93
CA PRO A 243 -13.20 -8.37 25.12
C PRO A 243 -13.08 -9.28 26.35
N VAL A 244 -12.95 -10.60 26.17
CA VAL A 244 -12.72 -11.50 27.30
C VAL A 244 -11.32 -11.28 27.88
N PHE A 245 -10.30 -11.12 27.03
CA PHE A 245 -8.95 -10.74 27.47
C PHE A 245 -8.98 -9.41 28.24
N ASP A 246 -9.62 -8.39 27.69
CA ASP A 246 -9.69 -7.06 28.32
C ASP A 246 -10.30 -7.11 29.72
N ASN A 247 -11.42 -7.82 29.88
CA ASN A 247 -12.17 -7.81 31.13
C ASN A 247 -11.63 -8.79 32.17
N THR A 248 -11.11 -9.94 31.76
CA THR A 248 -10.79 -11.04 32.69
C THR A 248 -9.32 -11.07 33.11
N VAL A 249 -8.40 -10.52 32.29
CA VAL A 249 -6.97 -10.52 32.61
C VAL A 249 -6.33 -9.14 32.56
N LEU A 250 -6.62 -8.32 31.54
CA LEU A 250 -5.98 -7.01 31.42
C LEU A 250 -6.49 -6.04 32.48
N ALA A 251 -7.81 -5.88 32.64
CA ALA A 251 -8.39 -4.96 33.62
C ALA A 251 -7.97 -5.28 35.08
N PRO A 252 -7.96 -6.54 35.54
CA PRO A 252 -7.39 -6.87 36.85
C PRO A 252 -5.90 -6.53 36.99
N ALA A 253 -5.09 -6.77 35.96
CA ALA A 253 -3.67 -6.45 35.97
C ALA A 253 -3.44 -4.92 36.02
N THR A 254 -4.21 -4.15 35.25
CA THR A 254 -4.20 -2.68 35.31
C THR A 254 -4.63 -2.17 36.69
N ALA A 255 -5.67 -2.74 37.31
CA ALA A 255 -6.09 -2.35 38.65
C ALA A 255 -5.00 -2.63 39.71
N ARG A 256 -4.23 -3.72 39.56
CA ARG A 256 -3.06 -4.01 40.40
C ARG A 256 -1.92 -3.01 40.18
N HIS A 257 -1.69 -2.62 38.92
CA HIS A 257 -0.72 -1.58 38.57
C HIS A 257 -1.11 -0.23 39.18
N ASP A 258 -2.37 0.16 39.09
CA ASP A 258 -2.92 1.39 39.67
C ASP A 258 -2.83 1.38 41.21
N ALA A 259 -2.95 0.21 41.83
CA ALA A 259 -2.73 0.02 43.28
C ALA A 259 -1.24 0.01 43.68
N GLY A 260 -0.31 0.22 42.75
CA GLY A 260 1.13 0.28 43.02
C GLY A 260 1.75 -1.08 43.38
N ILE A 261 1.11 -2.20 42.99
CA ILE A 261 1.62 -3.53 43.29
C ILE A 261 2.87 -3.80 42.47
N THR A 262 3.98 -4.13 43.16
CA THR A 262 5.25 -4.48 42.53
C THR A 262 5.06 -5.64 41.54
N GLY A 263 5.63 -5.50 40.33
CA GLY A 263 5.54 -6.49 39.26
C GLY A 263 4.26 -6.45 38.41
N ALA A 264 3.28 -5.61 38.73
CA ALA A 264 2.04 -5.50 37.94
C ALA A 264 2.29 -4.94 36.52
N GLY A 265 3.24 -4.02 36.34
CA GLY A 265 3.63 -3.55 35.02
C GLY A 265 4.25 -4.65 34.15
N GLU A 266 5.10 -5.50 34.75
CA GLU A 266 5.70 -6.67 34.09
C GLU A 266 4.64 -7.73 33.77
N GLU A 267 3.63 -7.88 34.63
CA GLU A 267 2.46 -8.72 34.39
C GLU A 267 1.69 -8.26 33.14
N ILE A 268 1.40 -6.97 33.02
CA ILE A 268 0.74 -6.40 31.84
C ILE A 268 1.60 -6.61 30.59
N ALA A 269 2.90 -6.32 30.65
CA ALA A 269 3.80 -6.53 29.53
C ALA A 269 3.78 -7.99 29.05
N ARG A 270 3.81 -8.97 29.96
CA ARG A 270 3.73 -10.40 29.64
C ARG A 270 2.39 -10.78 28.98
N LEU A 271 1.28 -10.24 29.50
CA LEU A 271 -0.05 -10.47 28.93
C LEU A 271 -0.15 -9.93 27.49
N LEU A 272 0.33 -8.70 27.26
CA LEU A 272 0.34 -8.07 25.94
C LEU A 272 1.27 -8.80 24.95
N ALA A 273 2.43 -9.27 25.41
CA ALA A 273 3.32 -10.10 24.61
C ALA A 273 2.62 -11.40 24.16
N GLY A 274 1.91 -12.08 25.09
CA GLY A 274 1.13 -13.28 24.77
C GLY A 274 0.02 -13.01 23.76
N GLN A 275 -0.63 -11.84 23.81
CA GLN A 275 -1.66 -11.46 22.84
C GLN A 275 -1.10 -11.18 21.43
N MET A 276 0.06 -10.53 21.33
CA MET A 276 0.62 -10.12 20.05
C MET A 276 1.48 -11.19 19.37
N ARG A 277 2.06 -12.13 20.13
CA ARG A 277 2.99 -13.12 19.60
C ARG A 277 2.40 -14.01 18.48
N PRO A 278 1.17 -14.55 18.58
CA PRO A 278 0.58 -15.32 17.49
C PRO A 278 0.46 -14.51 16.19
N THR A 279 0.10 -13.23 16.31
CA THR A 279 0.01 -12.30 15.17
C THR A 279 1.37 -11.98 14.59
N TRP A 280 2.38 -11.79 15.42
CA TRP A 280 3.77 -11.59 15.00
C TRP A 280 4.25 -12.77 14.15
N ASP A 281 4.09 -13.99 14.66
CA ASP A 281 4.49 -15.21 13.95
C ASP A 281 3.70 -15.39 12.63
N ALA A 282 2.41 -15.02 12.63
CA ALA A 282 1.55 -15.05 11.44
C ALA A 282 1.98 -14.06 10.35
N VAL A 283 2.41 -12.85 10.72
CA VAL A 283 2.94 -11.87 9.74
C VAL A 283 4.20 -12.40 9.07
N TRP A 284 5.13 -12.98 9.83
CA TRP A 284 6.32 -13.62 9.27
C TRP A 284 5.96 -14.80 8.36
N ARG A 285 5.04 -15.67 8.79
CA ARG A 285 4.58 -16.78 7.94
C ARG A 285 3.96 -16.30 6.63
N SER A 286 3.21 -15.20 6.67
CA SER A 286 2.62 -14.60 5.47
C SER A 286 3.68 -14.18 4.45
N MET A 287 4.78 -13.59 4.93
CA MET A 287 5.91 -13.20 4.08
C MET A 287 6.65 -14.42 3.53
N ASP A 288 6.83 -15.48 4.31
CA ASP A 288 7.43 -16.73 3.83
C ASP A 288 6.63 -17.30 2.64
N LEU A 289 5.31 -17.41 2.79
CA LEU A 289 4.41 -17.89 1.74
C LEU A 289 4.48 -17.07 0.46
N LEU A 290 4.54 -15.74 0.58
CA LEU A 290 4.66 -14.86 -0.57
C LEU A 290 6.05 -14.91 -1.22
N ARG A 291 7.10 -15.25 -0.45
CA ARG A 291 8.46 -15.43 -0.97
C ARG A 291 8.64 -16.73 -1.74
N GLU A 292 7.79 -17.72 -1.53
CA GLU A 292 7.75 -18.95 -2.34
C GLU A 292 7.29 -18.69 -3.78
N LEU A 293 6.58 -17.58 -4.03
CA LEU A 293 6.16 -17.17 -5.37
C LEU A 293 7.29 -16.42 -6.11
N PRO A 294 7.49 -16.68 -7.41
CA PRO A 294 8.40 -15.89 -8.22
C PRO A 294 7.96 -14.41 -8.27
N GLU A 295 8.90 -13.50 -8.40
CA GLU A 295 8.61 -12.06 -8.48
C GLU A 295 8.10 -11.66 -9.86
N GLY A 296 7.00 -10.90 -9.90
CA GLY A 296 6.44 -10.37 -11.14
C GLY A 296 7.41 -9.41 -11.84
N SER A 297 7.43 -9.42 -13.17
CA SER A 297 8.46 -8.72 -13.96
C SER A 297 8.49 -7.20 -13.75
N HIS A 298 7.34 -6.58 -13.43
CA HIS A 298 7.26 -5.14 -13.18
C HIS A 298 7.36 -4.75 -11.70
N VAL A 299 7.61 -5.69 -10.77
CA VAL A 299 7.74 -5.36 -9.34
C VAL A 299 8.93 -4.43 -9.10
N ALA A 300 10.08 -4.71 -9.73
CA ALA A 300 11.28 -3.88 -9.62
C ALA A 300 11.04 -2.42 -10.07
N ASP A 301 10.29 -2.22 -11.16
CA ASP A 301 9.94 -0.88 -11.65
C ASP A 301 9.04 -0.11 -10.67
N ARG A 302 8.12 -0.81 -9.99
CA ARG A 302 7.28 -0.21 -8.96
C ARG A 302 8.11 0.11 -7.72
N TRP A 303 8.97 -0.81 -7.30
CA TRP A 303 9.87 -0.62 -6.16
C TRP A 303 10.81 0.56 -6.36
N LYS A 304 11.35 0.73 -7.58
CA LYS A 304 12.13 1.92 -7.93
C LYS A 304 11.37 3.20 -7.61
N ARG A 305 10.07 3.31 -7.93
CA ARG A 305 9.27 4.50 -7.59
C ARG A 305 9.11 4.73 -6.10
N ASP A 306 9.06 3.66 -5.31
CA ASP A 306 9.05 3.76 -3.85
C ASP A 306 10.40 4.22 -3.30
N ARG A 307 11.53 3.74 -3.85
CA ARG A 307 12.87 4.27 -3.55
C ARG A 307 12.96 5.77 -3.82
N TRP A 308 12.45 6.23 -4.96
CA TRP A 308 12.37 7.66 -5.29
C TRP A 308 11.51 8.44 -4.29
N SER A 309 10.37 7.86 -3.88
CA SER A 309 9.49 8.47 -2.88
C SER A 309 10.16 8.61 -1.51
N TYR A 310 10.82 7.55 -1.05
CA TYR A 310 11.58 7.53 0.21
C TYR A 310 12.74 8.54 0.17
N THR A 311 13.53 8.53 -0.91
CA THR A 311 14.63 9.48 -1.17
C THR A 311 14.14 10.92 -1.07
N SER A 312 13.07 11.26 -1.80
CA SER A 312 12.50 12.60 -1.77
C SER A 312 12.06 12.99 -0.36
N HIS A 313 11.45 12.08 0.41
CA HIS A 313 11.05 12.41 1.78
C HIS A 313 12.24 12.57 2.74
N ARG A 314 13.24 11.69 2.65
CA ARG A 314 14.52 11.79 3.37
C ARG A 314 15.15 13.16 3.13
N ASP A 315 15.23 13.61 1.88
CA ASP A 315 15.87 14.87 1.53
C ASP A 315 15.13 16.06 2.13
N ARG A 316 13.79 16.05 2.09
CA ARG A 316 12.95 17.06 2.75
C ARG A 316 13.19 17.10 4.27
N VAL A 317 13.31 15.93 4.91
CA VAL A 317 13.60 15.84 6.34
C VAL A 317 14.98 16.41 6.65
N ARG A 318 16.01 16.05 5.87
CA ARG A 318 17.40 16.54 6.02
C ARG A 318 17.52 18.04 5.77
N ALA A 319 16.76 18.57 4.81
CA ALA A 319 16.70 20.00 4.53
C ALA A 319 16.00 20.82 5.62
N GLY A 320 15.47 20.17 6.66
CA GLY A 320 14.74 20.86 7.73
C GLY A 320 13.40 21.42 7.28
N GLU A 321 12.80 20.88 6.22
CA GLU A 321 11.49 21.34 5.76
C GLU A 321 10.43 21.17 6.86
N PRO A 322 9.37 22.00 6.86
CA PRO A 322 8.28 21.86 7.81
C PRO A 322 7.56 20.50 7.67
N PRO A 323 6.89 20.03 8.74
CA PRO A 323 6.05 18.83 8.66
C PRO A 323 4.98 18.93 7.57
N GLN A 324 4.54 17.79 7.06
CA GLN A 324 3.47 17.74 6.05
C GLN A 324 2.20 18.41 6.60
N PRO A 325 1.52 19.25 5.80
CA PRO A 325 0.40 20.06 6.28
C PRO A 325 -0.75 19.21 6.84
N ARG A 326 -1.60 19.83 7.68
CA ARG A 326 -2.80 19.16 8.24
C ARG A 326 -3.84 18.88 7.16
N ARG A 327 -4.01 19.83 6.25
CA ARG A 327 -4.92 19.77 5.11
C ARG A 327 -4.10 20.09 3.88
N ASP A 328 -4.30 19.31 2.82
CA ASP A 328 -3.73 19.62 1.52
C ASP A 328 -4.47 20.82 0.93
N ASP A 329 -3.75 21.69 0.22
CA ASP A 329 -4.39 22.63 -0.69
C ASP A 329 -5.04 21.89 -1.87
N ALA A 330 -5.91 22.58 -2.62
CA ALA A 330 -6.69 21.96 -3.70
C ALA A 330 -5.80 21.35 -4.80
N VAL A 331 -4.70 22.02 -5.16
CA VAL A 331 -3.80 21.54 -6.23
C VAL A 331 -3.05 20.30 -5.74
N SER A 332 -2.49 20.33 -4.54
CA SER A 332 -1.83 19.18 -3.91
C SER A 332 -2.77 17.98 -3.79
N ALA A 333 -4.02 18.20 -3.36
CA ALA A 333 -5.03 17.15 -3.24
C ALA A 333 -5.37 16.54 -4.61
N ALA A 334 -5.59 17.38 -5.63
CA ALA A 334 -5.87 16.94 -6.99
C ALA A 334 -4.69 16.17 -7.61
N GLN A 335 -3.45 16.64 -7.41
CA GLN A 335 -2.24 15.96 -7.86
C GLN A 335 -2.11 14.57 -7.23
N LYS A 336 -2.34 14.45 -5.92
CA LYS A 336 -2.32 13.15 -5.21
C LYS A 336 -3.40 12.21 -5.74
N LEU A 337 -4.61 12.70 -5.98
CA LEU A 337 -5.71 11.90 -6.54
C LEU A 337 -5.37 11.39 -7.96
N ALA A 338 -5.00 12.30 -8.87
CA ALA A 338 -4.62 11.94 -10.24
C ALA A 338 -3.42 10.97 -10.27
N GLY A 339 -2.46 11.16 -9.36
CA GLY A 339 -1.34 10.25 -9.17
C GLY A 339 -1.78 8.85 -8.74
N ARG A 340 -2.74 8.73 -7.81
CA ARG A 340 -3.31 7.46 -7.35
C ARG A 340 -4.12 6.76 -8.43
N GLU A 341 -4.93 7.48 -9.20
CA GLU A 341 -5.68 6.93 -10.33
C GLU A 341 -4.74 6.39 -11.41
N THR A 342 -3.70 7.16 -11.76
CA THR A 342 -2.67 6.72 -12.71
C THR A 342 -1.93 5.48 -12.19
N ALA A 343 -1.62 5.45 -10.89
CA ALA A 343 -0.98 4.30 -10.26
C ALA A 343 -1.89 3.07 -10.24
N GLN A 344 -3.21 3.23 -10.02
CA GLN A 344 -4.18 2.13 -10.06
C GLN A 344 -4.23 1.49 -11.44
N VAL A 345 -4.44 2.30 -12.49
CA VAL A 345 -4.52 1.79 -13.88
C VAL A 345 -3.22 1.11 -14.29
N ARG A 346 -2.08 1.71 -13.93
CA ARG A 346 -0.77 1.11 -14.21
C ARG A 346 -0.58 -0.21 -13.47
N LEU A 347 -0.94 -0.26 -12.20
CA LEU A 347 -0.83 -1.48 -11.41
C LEU A 347 -1.65 -2.59 -12.04
N GLU A 348 -2.92 -2.32 -12.32
CA GLU A 348 -3.83 -3.30 -12.91
C GLU A 348 -3.34 -3.85 -14.25
N ALA A 349 -2.79 -2.98 -15.11
CA ALA A 349 -2.21 -3.40 -16.37
C ALA A 349 -0.96 -4.26 -16.17
N GLN A 350 -0.05 -3.85 -15.28
CA GLN A 350 1.19 -4.57 -15.01
C GLN A 350 0.93 -5.93 -14.35
N GLU A 351 0.02 -6.01 -13.37
CA GLU A 351 -0.35 -7.29 -12.72
C GLU A 351 -0.94 -8.27 -13.75
N ALA A 352 -1.74 -7.79 -14.72
CA ALA A 352 -2.23 -8.63 -15.80
C ALA A 352 -1.12 -9.10 -16.76
N LEU A 353 -0.15 -8.23 -17.08
CA LEU A 353 0.98 -8.60 -17.95
C LEU A 353 1.97 -9.55 -17.26
N ASP A 354 2.14 -9.40 -15.95
CA ASP A 354 3.05 -10.21 -15.14
C ASP A 354 2.51 -11.62 -14.88
N ASP A 355 1.19 -11.80 -14.84
CA ASP A 355 0.56 -13.01 -14.32
C ASP A 355 -0.52 -13.59 -15.24
N PRO A 356 -0.35 -14.82 -15.75
CA PRO A 356 -1.33 -15.48 -16.60
C PRO A 356 -2.70 -15.67 -15.93
N LEU A 357 -2.80 -15.84 -14.61
CA LEU A 357 -4.11 -15.97 -13.94
C LEU A 357 -4.85 -14.62 -13.90
N VAL A 358 -4.12 -13.53 -13.68
CA VAL A 358 -4.70 -12.18 -13.73
C VAL A 358 -5.11 -11.85 -15.16
N MET A 359 -4.28 -12.17 -16.18
CA MET A 359 -4.64 -12.02 -17.59
C MET A 359 -5.86 -12.85 -17.98
N ALA A 360 -5.97 -14.11 -17.51
CA ALA A 360 -7.14 -14.94 -17.76
C ALA A 360 -8.43 -14.28 -17.24
N GLY A 361 -8.36 -13.59 -16.10
CA GLY A 361 -9.48 -12.81 -15.56
C GLY A 361 -9.90 -11.68 -16.50
N ARG A 362 -8.92 -10.96 -17.07
CA ARG A 362 -9.16 -9.91 -18.09
C ARG A 362 -9.74 -10.48 -19.38
N ARG A 363 -9.30 -11.67 -19.80
CA ARG A 363 -9.84 -12.37 -20.98
C ARG A 363 -11.31 -12.75 -20.81
N LEU A 364 -11.66 -13.32 -19.65
CA LEU A 364 -13.05 -13.67 -19.35
C LEU A 364 -13.97 -12.45 -19.20
N ALA A 365 -13.43 -11.30 -18.79
CA ALA A 365 -14.15 -10.04 -18.74
C ALA A 365 -14.31 -9.37 -20.12
N GLY A 366 -13.71 -9.92 -21.17
CA GLY A 366 -13.70 -9.34 -22.51
C GLY A 366 -12.75 -8.14 -22.66
N GLU A 367 -11.84 -7.92 -21.71
CA GLU A 367 -10.86 -6.81 -21.68
C GLU A 367 -9.50 -7.19 -22.31
N ALA A 368 -9.33 -8.46 -22.66
CA ALA A 368 -8.20 -9.01 -23.39
C ALA A 368 -8.63 -10.24 -24.19
N PHE A 369 -7.80 -10.71 -25.10
CA PHE A 369 -7.93 -12.03 -25.72
C PHE A 369 -6.57 -12.61 -26.09
N ALA A 370 -6.49 -13.94 -26.09
CA ALA A 370 -5.40 -14.69 -26.68
C ALA A 370 -5.89 -15.44 -27.92
N GLY A 371 -5.00 -15.65 -28.88
CA GLY A 371 -5.33 -16.40 -30.08
C GLY A 371 -4.13 -16.65 -30.98
N ARG A 372 -4.34 -17.54 -31.95
CA ARG A 372 -3.33 -17.93 -32.92
C ARG A 372 -3.42 -17.07 -34.17
N VAL A 373 -2.30 -16.61 -34.68
CA VAL A 373 -2.22 -15.89 -35.95
C VAL A 373 -2.46 -16.85 -37.10
N ASP A 374 -3.48 -16.59 -37.91
CA ASP A 374 -3.83 -17.38 -39.09
C ASP A 374 -3.17 -16.85 -40.36
N ARG A 375 -3.16 -15.51 -40.50
CA ARG A 375 -2.62 -14.85 -41.69
C ARG A 375 -2.05 -13.49 -41.35
N VAL A 376 -0.97 -13.13 -42.05
CA VAL A 376 -0.38 -11.78 -41.99
C VAL A 376 -0.24 -11.20 -43.39
N GLU A 377 -0.93 -10.11 -43.65
CA GLU A 377 -0.88 -9.39 -44.92
C GLU A 377 -0.17 -8.05 -44.73
N MET A 378 0.96 -7.88 -45.40
CA MET A 378 1.70 -6.62 -45.34
C MET A 378 0.93 -5.52 -46.08
N ALA A 379 0.58 -4.45 -45.37
CA ALA A 379 0.01 -3.24 -45.94
C ALA A 379 0.81 -2.01 -45.52
N MET A 380 0.64 -0.90 -46.25
CA MET A 380 1.32 0.37 -46.00
C MET A 380 0.28 1.47 -45.79
N SER A 381 0.60 2.46 -44.96
CA SER A 381 -0.25 3.63 -44.75
C SER A 381 -0.26 4.54 -45.97
N GLU A 382 -1.41 5.14 -46.26
CA GLU A 382 -1.54 6.20 -47.25
C GLU A 382 -0.99 7.52 -46.66
N GLY A 383 0.12 8.01 -47.20
CA GLY A 383 0.76 9.24 -46.74
C GLY A 383 2.05 9.56 -47.50
N LYS A 384 2.56 10.79 -47.34
CA LYS A 384 3.76 11.29 -48.05
C LYS A 384 4.99 10.40 -47.84
N VAL A 385 5.08 9.76 -46.67
CA VAL A 385 6.05 8.69 -46.37
C VAL A 385 5.26 7.47 -45.92
N PRO A 386 5.07 6.45 -46.79
CA PRO A 386 4.35 5.24 -46.42
C PRO A 386 5.02 4.50 -45.27
N LYS A 387 4.24 4.12 -44.26
CA LYS A 387 4.67 3.35 -43.08
C LYS A 387 4.01 1.97 -43.06
N PRO A 388 4.67 0.92 -42.58
CA PRO A 388 4.05 -0.39 -42.43
C PRO A 388 2.79 -0.37 -41.57
N ARG A 389 1.75 -1.07 -42.03
CA ARG A 389 0.42 -1.25 -41.41
C ARG A 389 -0.08 -2.69 -41.64
N PRO A 390 0.68 -3.72 -41.24
CA PRO A 390 0.28 -5.10 -41.51
C PRO A 390 -1.08 -5.40 -40.90
N LEU A 391 -1.85 -6.18 -41.65
CA LEU A 391 -3.12 -6.75 -41.25
C LEU A 391 -2.85 -8.16 -40.72
N VAL A 392 -3.25 -8.42 -39.49
CA VAL A 392 -3.04 -9.69 -38.80
C VAL A 392 -4.41 -10.29 -38.52
N THR A 393 -4.67 -11.48 -39.04
CA THR A 393 -5.88 -12.25 -38.74
C THR A 393 -5.59 -13.18 -37.57
N VAL A 394 -6.31 -13.04 -36.47
CA VAL A 394 -6.13 -13.83 -35.24
C VAL A 394 -7.37 -14.68 -34.98
N LEU A 395 -7.17 -15.99 -34.82
CA LEU A 395 -8.20 -16.94 -34.41
C LEU A 395 -8.24 -17.03 -32.90
N THR A 396 -9.39 -16.72 -32.29
CA THR A 396 -9.57 -16.74 -30.83
C THR A 396 -10.86 -17.43 -30.43
N GLN A 397 -10.84 -18.05 -29.25
CA GLN A 397 -12.04 -18.57 -28.58
C GLN A 397 -12.60 -17.59 -27.55
N ASP A 398 -11.86 -16.52 -27.23
CA ASP A 398 -12.30 -15.50 -26.30
C ASP A 398 -13.37 -14.62 -26.94
N ARG A 399 -14.08 -13.86 -26.09
CA ARG A 399 -15.14 -12.93 -26.50
C ARG A 399 -14.80 -11.50 -26.06
N PRO A 400 -13.81 -10.85 -26.69
CA PRO A 400 -13.44 -9.49 -26.34
C PRO A 400 -14.56 -8.50 -26.67
N HIS A 401 -14.73 -7.48 -25.82
CA HIS A 401 -15.69 -6.40 -26.01
C HIS A 401 -15.10 -5.33 -26.95
N LEU A 402 -15.14 -5.60 -28.25
CA LEU A 402 -14.59 -4.72 -29.28
C LEU A 402 -15.65 -3.79 -29.86
N ASP A 403 -15.42 -2.49 -29.73
CA ASP A 403 -16.11 -1.45 -30.50
C ASP A 403 -15.46 -1.27 -31.89
N GLU A 404 -16.14 -0.55 -32.78
CA GLU A 404 -15.57 -0.13 -34.06
C GLU A 404 -14.27 0.69 -33.86
N ASP A 405 -13.20 0.36 -34.59
CA ASP A 405 -11.84 0.95 -34.46
C ASP A 405 -11.25 0.87 -33.03
N ALA A 406 -11.67 -0.10 -32.22
CA ALA A 406 -11.11 -0.33 -30.88
C ALA A 406 -9.57 -0.39 -30.90
N LYS A 407 -8.94 0.22 -29.89
CA LYS A 407 -7.49 0.17 -29.70
C LYS A 407 -7.12 -1.13 -28.99
N LEU A 408 -6.09 -1.78 -29.49
CA LEU A 408 -5.52 -2.97 -28.87
C LEU A 408 -4.06 -2.75 -28.57
N TYR A 409 -3.58 -3.40 -27.53
CA TYR A 409 -2.21 -3.30 -27.04
C TYR A 409 -1.62 -4.69 -26.85
N ARG A 410 -0.36 -4.89 -27.26
CA ARG A 410 0.39 -6.13 -27.08
C ARG A 410 1.77 -5.80 -26.54
N ALA A 411 2.21 -6.53 -25.52
CA ALA A 411 3.55 -6.39 -24.98
C ALA A 411 4.52 -7.14 -25.90
N LEU A 412 5.61 -6.48 -26.28
CA LEU A 412 6.70 -7.09 -27.04
C LEU A 412 7.75 -7.67 -26.08
N PRO A 413 8.58 -8.65 -26.54
CA PRO A 413 9.61 -9.26 -25.70
C PRO A 413 10.63 -8.28 -25.11
N ASP A 414 10.80 -7.11 -25.73
CA ASP A 414 11.69 -6.05 -25.27
C ASP A 414 11.01 -5.04 -24.31
N GLY A 415 9.80 -5.36 -23.83
CA GLY A 415 9.02 -4.54 -22.90
C GLY A 415 8.28 -3.38 -23.56
N ARG A 416 8.42 -3.15 -24.87
CA ARG A 416 7.67 -2.10 -25.56
C ARG A 416 6.21 -2.52 -25.77
N THR A 417 5.31 -1.54 -25.73
CA THR A 417 3.91 -1.75 -26.12
C THR A 417 3.72 -1.49 -27.61
N GLN A 418 3.17 -2.48 -28.30
CA GLN A 418 2.66 -2.36 -29.66
C GLN A 418 1.16 -2.13 -29.66
N GLN A 419 0.70 -1.26 -30.57
CA GLN A 419 -0.70 -0.91 -30.75
C GLN A 419 -1.23 -1.47 -32.08
N ALA A 420 -2.46 -1.95 -32.04
CA ALA A 420 -3.25 -2.30 -33.21
C ALA A 420 -4.65 -1.66 -33.15
N ARG A 421 -5.35 -1.70 -34.27
CA ARG A 421 -6.76 -1.32 -34.40
C ARG A 421 -7.58 -2.50 -34.85
N PHE A 422 -8.74 -2.66 -34.24
CA PHE A 422 -9.74 -3.60 -34.73
C PHE A 422 -10.29 -3.09 -36.06
N VAL A 423 -10.29 -3.96 -37.08
CA VAL A 423 -10.83 -3.64 -38.41
C VAL A 423 -12.22 -4.24 -38.55
N GLU A 424 -12.32 -5.57 -38.46
CA GLU A 424 -13.58 -6.29 -38.57
C GLU A 424 -13.45 -7.74 -38.06
N TRP A 425 -14.60 -8.41 -37.94
CA TRP A 425 -14.66 -9.86 -37.75
C TRP A 425 -14.52 -10.56 -39.10
N ALA A 426 -13.40 -11.25 -39.31
CA ALA A 426 -13.09 -11.97 -40.56
C ALA A 426 -13.72 -13.38 -40.61
N GLY A 427 -14.91 -13.54 -40.01
CA GLY A 427 -15.59 -14.84 -39.84
C GLY A 427 -15.76 -15.22 -38.36
N SER A 428 -16.29 -16.43 -38.12
CA SER A 428 -16.55 -16.93 -36.76
C SER A 428 -15.25 -17.12 -35.98
N GLY A 429 -15.01 -16.28 -34.96
CA GLY A 429 -13.82 -16.37 -34.10
C GLY A 429 -12.52 -15.84 -34.73
N ALA A 430 -12.61 -15.12 -35.87
CA ALA A 430 -11.46 -14.52 -36.53
C ALA A 430 -11.51 -12.99 -36.42
N LEU A 431 -10.43 -12.40 -35.92
CA LEU A 431 -10.28 -10.95 -35.73
C LEU A 431 -9.26 -10.40 -36.72
N LEU A 432 -9.66 -9.43 -37.55
CA LEU A 432 -8.73 -8.70 -38.40
C LEU A 432 -8.22 -7.46 -37.66
N LEU A 433 -6.90 -7.42 -37.42
CA LEU A 433 -6.24 -6.35 -36.67
C LEU A 433 -5.25 -5.60 -37.57
N ARG A 434 -5.23 -4.28 -37.50
CA ARG A 434 -4.22 -3.46 -38.17
C ARG A 434 -3.18 -2.98 -37.18
N VAL A 435 -1.94 -3.42 -37.31
CA VAL A 435 -0.84 -2.95 -36.46
C VAL A 435 -0.45 -1.51 -36.84
N VAL A 436 -0.31 -0.64 -35.83
CA VAL A 436 -0.13 0.81 -36.03
C VAL A 436 1.29 1.28 -35.69
N ASN A 437 1.92 0.69 -34.66
CA ASN A 437 3.25 1.10 -34.20
C ASN A 437 4.10 -0.12 -33.76
N GLY A 438 5.21 0.13 -33.07
CA GLY A 438 6.03 -0.94 -32.48
C GLY A 438 6.88 -1.74 -33.48
N MET A 439 6.96 -1.32 -34.74
CA MET A 439 7.66 -2.04 -35.84
C MET A 439 8.99 -1.39 -36.26
N GLY A 440 9.59 -0.57 -35.41
CA GLY A 440 10.78 0.19 -35.77
C GLY A 440 10.51 1.48 -36.55
N ARG A 441 11.58 2.10 -37.08
CA ARG A 441 11.53 3.38 -37.83
C ARG A 441 11.61 3.20 -39.35
N GLY A 442 11.88 1.99 -39.82
CA GLY A 442 12.09 1.66 -41.22
C GLY A 442 10.81 1.37 -42.02
N LYS A 443 10.98 1.14 -43.33
CA LYS A 443 9.92 0.61 -44.21
C LYS A 443 9.75 -0.91 -44.08
N VAL A 444 10.77 -1.59 -43.58
CA VAL A 444 10.72 -3.02 -43.22
C VAL A 444 10.58 -3.06 -41.70
N PRO A 445 9.57 -3.78 -41.16
CA PRO A 445 9.43 -3.98 -39.72
C PRO A 445 10.69 -4.61 -39.11
N ASP A 446 11.05 -4.20 -37.89
CA ASP A 446 12.12 -4.86 -37.14
C ASP A 446 11.75 -6.35 -36.86
N PRO A 447 12.70 -7.29 -36.88
CA PRO A 447 12.42 -8.70 -36.59
C PRO A 447 11.69 -8.91 -35.25
N GLY A 448 10.71 -9.82 -35.24
CA GLY A 448 9.91 -10.14 -34.05
C GLY A 448 8.83 -9.11 -33.68
N THR A 449 8.70 -8.00 -34.42
CA THR A 449 7.68 -6.98 -34.14
C THR A 449 6.33 -7.25 -34.79
N VAL A 450 6.31 -7.93 -35.93
CA VAL A 450 5.09 -8.43 -36.59
C VAL A 450 5.05 -9.93 -36.31
N PRO A 451 3.93 -10.48 -35.78
CA PRO A 451 3.84 -11.91 -35.56
C PRO A 451 3.87 -12.67 -36.90
N GLU A 452 4.21 -13.94 -36.84
CA GLU A 452 4.20 -14.87 -37.98
C GLU A 452 2.96 -15.77 -37.95
N GLU A 453 2.65 -16.43 -39.07
CA GLU A 453 1.56 -17.40 -39.12
C GLU A 453 1.86 -18.57 -38.16
N GLY A 454 0.88 -18.91 -37.31
CA GLY A 454 1.03 -19.91 -36.27
C GLY A 454 1.43 -19.37 -34.89
N ASP A 455 1.85 -18.11 -34.77
CA ASP A 455 2.21 -17.51 -33.49
C ASP A 455 1.02 -17.38 -32.54
N GLU A 456 1.25 -17.63 -31.25
CA GLU A 456 0.29 -17.31 -30.19
C GLU A 456 0.50 -15.86 -29.74
N VAL A 457 -0.58 -15.07 -29.75
CA VAL A 457 -0.55 -13.66 -29.38
C VAL A 457 -1.61 -13.35 -28.32
N CYS A 458 -1.28 -12.43 -27.43
CA CYS A 458 -2.21 -11.87 -26.46
C CYS A 458 -2.35 -10.37 -26.70
N TRP A 459 -3.59 -9.91 -26.88
CA TRP A 459 -3.94 -8.51 -27.05
C TRP A 459 -4.83 -8.05 -25.88
N THR A 460 -4.60 -6.83 -25.40
CA THR A 460 -5.39 -6.19 -24.36
C THR A 460 -6.13 -4.99 -24.93
N LEU A 461 -7.31 -4.68 -24.38
CA LEU A 461 -8.05 -3.45 -24.71
C LEU A 461 -7.69 -2.28 -23.79
N PHE A 462 -6.85 -2.51 -22.79
CA PHE A 462 -6.29 -1.49 -21.90
C PHE A 462 -4.83 -1.18 -22.24
N GLU A 463 -4.43 0.07 -22.01
CA GLU A 463 -3.06 0.55 -22.22
C GLU A 463 -2.12 0.07 -21.10
N HIS A 464 -0.90 -0.31 -21.46
CA HIS A 464 0.09 -0.83 -20.50
C HIS A 464 0.81 0.26 -19.70
N ALA A 465 0.88 1.47 -20.27
CA ALA A 465 1.54 2.62 -19.69
C ALA A 465 0.63 3.85 -19.79
N PRO A 466 -0.38 3.97 -18.91
CA PRO A 466 -1.31 5.09 -18.93
C PRO A 466 -0.55 6.41 -18.74
N ARG A 467 -0.87 7.40 -19.58
CA ARG A 467 -0.34 8.76 -19.45
C ARG A 467 -1.08 9.50 -18.35
N GLY A 468 -0.37 10.40 -17.67
CA GLY A 468 -0.99 11.33 -16.72
C GLY A 468 -2.03 12.22 -17.42
N GLY A 469 -3.00 12.68 -16.64
CA GLY A 469 -4.02 13.64 -17.08
C GLY A 469 -3.43 15.00 -17.49
N ALA A 470 -4.31 15.92 -17.87
CA ALA A 470 -3.92 17.29 -18.17
C ALA A 470 -3.20 17.94 -16.98
N GLY A 471 -2.32 18.91 -17.27
CA GLY A 471 -1.67 19.70 -16.22
C GLY A 471 -2.71 20.42 -15.36
N LEU A 472 -2.47 20.44 -14.05
CA LEU A 472 -3.28 21.22 -13.11
C LEU A 472 -2.84 22.69 -13.15
N PRO A 473 -3.74 23.64 -12.85
CA PRO A 473 -3.38 25.06 -12.78
C PRO A 473 -2.36 25.30 -11.66
N GLU A 474 -1.65 26.42 -11.75
CA GLU A 474 -0.83 26.91 -10.64
C GLU A 474 -1.72 27.25 -9.44
N PRO A 475 -1.22 27.20 -8.18
CA PRO A 475 -2.02 27.50 -7.00
C PRO A 475 -2.74 28.84 -7.07
N GLU A 476 -2.11 29.85 -7.66
CA GLU A 476 -2.66 31.21 -7.86
C GLU A 476 -3.84 31.24 -8.83
N ASP A 477 -3.91 30.29 -9.76
CA ASP A 477 -4.95 30.13 -10.77
C ASP A 477 -6.05 29.13 -10.35
N THR A 478 -6.03 28.70 -9.08
CA THR A 478 -7.04 27.78 -8.55
C THR A 478 -8.43 28.45 -8.59
N PRO A 479 -9.47 27.81 -9.17
CA PRO A 479 -10.81 28.38 -9.18
C PRO A 479 -11.30 28.76 -7.78
N TRP A 480 -12.05 29.86 -7.64
CA TRP A 480 -12.56 30.36 -6.36
C TRP A 480 -13.37 29.32 -5.56
N THR A 481 -13.97 28.35 -6.24
CA THR A 481 -14.70 27.22 -5.65
C THR A 481 -13.80 26.22 -4.92
N HIS A 482 -12.48 26.28 -5.13
CA HIS A 482 -11.50 25.33 -4.60
C HIS A 482 -10.36 26.02 -3.81
N GLY A 483 -10.08 27.31 -4.07
CA GLY A 483 -9.04 28.09 -3.37
C GLY A 483 -9.51 28.83 -2.10
N GLY A 484 -10.83 28.88 -1.86
CA GLY A 484 -11.41 29.78 -0.85
C GLY A 484 -11.30 31.27 -1.25
N PRO A 485 -12.00 32.19 -0.56
CA PRO A 485 -11.83 33.62 -0.84
C PRO A 485 -10.38 34.04 -0.55
N PRO A 486 -9.76 34.88 -1.40
CA PRO A 486 -8.39 35.33 -1.17
C PRO A 486 -8.30 35.99 0.21
N VAL A 487 -7.42 35.47 1.06
CA VAL A 487 -7.09 36.11 2.34
C VAL A 487 -6.37 37.41 1.97
N ALA A 488 -7.05 38.54 2.15
CA ALA A 488 -6.40 39.84 2.00
C ALA A 488 -5.19 39.86 2.93
N ALA A 489 -4.00 39.97 2.36
CA ALA A 489 -2.75 40.07 3.09
C ALA A 489 -2.83 41.26 4.06
N ALA A 490 -3.10 40.98 5.34
CA ALA A 490 -2.83 41.94 6.39
C ALA A 490 -1.31 42.08 6.48
N ALA A 491 -0.83 43.26 6.09
CA ALA A 491 0.57 43.61 5.96
C ALA A 491 1.38 43.19 7.19
N ALA A 492 2.32 42.27 6.98
CA ALA A 492 3.47 42.11 7.86
C ALA A 492 4.42 43.29 7.63
N THR A 493 4.19 44.41 8.30
CA THR A 493 5.25 45.39 8.57
C THR A 493 5.85 45.10 9.92
N ALA A 494 7.05 44.53 9.89
CA ALA A 494 7.98 44.57 10.99
C ALA A 494 8.40 46.02 11.24
N THR A 495 8.13 46.54 12.44
CA THR A 495 8.96 47.57 13.07
C THR A 495 9.02 47.28 14.57
N ALA A 496 10.25 47.09 15.04
CA ALA A 496 10.61 46.98 16.45
C ALA A 496 10.42 48.32 17.17
N ASP A 497 9.76 48.31 18.33
CA ASP A 497 10.20 48.93 19.58
C ASP A 497 9.13 48.73 20.69
N THR A 498 9.59 48.29 21.87
CA THR A 498 8.83 48.00 23.12
C THR A 498 8.95 49.21 24.07
N PRO A 499 8.19 49.44 25.18
CA PRO A 499 7.05 48.72 25.83
C PRO A 499 5.81 49.60 26.18
N ALA A 500 4.63 48.98 26.40
CA ALA A 500 3.75 49.23 27.57
C ALA A 500 2.44 48.42 27.55
N ALA A 501 2.14 47.86 28.73
CA ALA A 501 0.97 47.17 29.26
C ALA A 501 -0.45 47.32 28.66
N ALA A 502 -1.15 46.16 28.66
CA ALA A 502 -2.60 45.89 28.83
C ALA A 502 -3.55 46.36 27.70
N VAL A 503 -4.45 45.53 27.16
CA VAL A 503 -5.54 44.83 27.86
C VAL A 503 -5.85 43.48 27.19
N ALA A 504 -6.03 42.45 28.02
CA ALA A 504 -6.50 41.13 27.64
C ALA A 504 -7.94 41.14 27.10
N LEU A 505 -8.13 40.55 25.92
CA LEU A 505 -9.36 39.84 25.56
C LEU A 505 -8.96 38.38 25.36
N ALA A 506 -9.18 37.60 26.40
CA ALA A 506 -9.04 36.16 26.36
C ALA A 506 -10.12 35.58 25.42
N GLU A 507 -9.75 35.20 24.20
CA GLU A 507 -10.48 34.16 23.50
C GLU A 507 -10.12 32.83 24.16
N SER A 508 -11.13 32.22 24.78
CA SER A 508 -11.01 30.86 25.32
C SER A 508 -10.68 29.89 24.20
N PRO A 509 -9.81 28.88 24.43
CA PRO A 509 -9.56 27.85 23.43
C PRO A 509 -10.86 27.09 23.15
N ASP A 510 -11.24 27.07 21.88
CA ASP A 510 -12.40 26.35 21.36
C ASP A 510 -12.27 24.86 21.72
N PRO A 511 -13.26 24.22 22.38
CA PRO A 511 -13.19 22.81 22.68
C PRO A 511 -13.17 22.00 21.38
N ALA A 512 -12.17 21.12 21.25
CA ALA A 512 -12.04 20.22 20.11
C ALA A 512 -13.35 19.48 19.84
N THR A 513 -13.88 19.64 18.63
CA THR A 513 -15.12 18.96 18.20
C THR A 513 -14.78 17.74 17.36
N THR A 514 -15.76 16.83 17.26
CA THR A 514 -15.64 15.52 16.58
C THR A 514 -15.26 15.63 15.10
N GLU A 515 -15.38 16.81 14.49
CA GLU A 515 -14.97 17.09 13.10
C GLU A 515 -13.45 17.24 12.92
N ASP A 516 -12.69 17.43 14.01
CA ASP A 516 -11.21 17.40 13.96
C ASP A 516 -10.62 15.98 13.84
N TYR A 517 -11.48 14.95 13.83
CA TYR A 517 -11.12 13.53 13.79
C TYR A 517 -11.63 12.77 12.56
N LEU A 518 -12.17 13.45 11.56
CA LEU A 518 -12.41 12.92 10.20
C LEU A 518 -11.23 13.30 9.28
#